data_AF-A0A914ZB12-F1
#
_entry.id   AF-A0A914ZB12-F1
#
_cell.length_a   1.000
_cell.length_b   1.000
_cell.length_c   1.000
_cell.angle_alpha   90.00
_cell.angle_beta   90.00
_cell.angle_gamma   90.00
#
_symmetry.space_group_name_H-M   'P 1'
#
loop_
_entity.id
_entity.type
_entity.pdbx_description
1 polymer ?
#
loop_
_entity_poly.entity_id
_entity_poly.type
_entity_poly.pdbx_seq_one_letter_code
_entity_poly.pdbx_strand_id
1 'polypeptide(L)'
;MRSEAVQNERDRISITTKKLCDGTDPASSSPGPSVESEPCINKLMHAESTMRQLRASVITRTADAYRTATTVDVTESMHQQLILMVEWAKQIEQFRRLPMQSQIGLLRHFSAQHLVICAAYRSIGAKDDSIYLNNYSCLPRDAPKIPDVNRVAARILDHLTNPMKRLHIDEKEYVALKAVAFFDPKF
;
A
#
# COMPACT_ATOMS: atom_id res chain seq x y z
N MET A 1 48.39 33.80 -19.40
CA MET A 1 47.68 32.55 -19.77
C MET A 1 47.13 32.00 -18.45
N ARG A 2 45.82 31.77 -18.24
CA ARG A 2 44.96 30.73 -18.89
C ARG A 2 45.66 29.35 -18.82
N SER A 3 45.11 28.23 -18.38
CA SER A 3 43.76 27.84 -17.90
C SER A 3 43.90 26.48 -17.18
N GLU A 4 43.08 26.02 -16.22
CA GLU A 4 41.93 26.62 -15.51
C GLU A 4 41.71 25.88 -14.15
N ALA A 5 40.76 26.33 -13.33
CA ALA A 5 40.17 25.51 -12.25
C ALA A 5 38.82 24.92 -12.75
N VAL A 6 38.54 23.65 -12.47
CA VAL A 6 37.29 22.99 -12.90
C VAL A 6 36.48 22.59 -11.67
N GLN A 7 35.27 23.14 -11.57
CA GLN A 7 34.28 22.82 -10.53
C GLN A 7 33.86 21.35 -10.53
N ASN A 8 33.33 20.90 -9.39
CA ASN A 8 32.05 20.20 -9.34
C ASN A 8 31.38 20.35 -7.96
N GLU A 9 30.68 21.48 -7.83
CA GLU A 9 29.29 21.56 -7.35
C GLU A 9 28.87 20.56 -6.26
N ARG A 10 28.90 21.03 -5.00
CA ARG A 10 28.11 20.46 -3.89
C ARG A 10 27.12 21.50 -3.39
N ASP A 11 26.09 21.77 -4.19
CA ASP A 11 24.95 22.57 -3.77
C ASP A 11 24.10 21.83 -2.74
N ARG A 12 24.47 21.98 -1.47
CA ARG A 12 23.55 21.81 -0.34
C ARG A 12 22.73 23.08 -0.17
N ILE A 13 21.72 23.27 -1.00
CA ILE A 13 20.74 24.35 -0.80
C ILE A 13 19.74 23.91 0.28
N SER A 14 19.99 24.37 1.51
CA SER A 14 18.96 24.58 2.52
C SER A 14 19.43 25.69 3.46
N ILE A 15 18.50 26.55 3.84
CA ILE A 15 18.67 27.68 4.77
C ILE A 15 19.43 28.88 4.17
N THR A 16 18.68 29.84 3.62
CA THR A 16 19.03 31.27 3.80
C THR A 16 17.75 32.07 4.01
N THR A 17 17.54 32.41 5.28
CA THR A 17 16.56 33.38 5.77
C THR A 17 16.66 34.70 4.99
N LYS A 18 15.55 35.20 4.43
CA LYS A 18 15.49 36.58 3.91
C LYS A 18 14.21 37.28 4.31
N LYS A 19 14.19 37.73 5.57
CA LYS A 19 13.22 38.67 6.11
C LYS A 19 13.83 40.06 6.00
N LEU A 20 13.44 40.86 5.01
CA LEU A 20 13.85 42.27 4.92
C LEU A 20 12.84 43.12 4.11
N CYS A 21 11.73 43.46 4.75
CA CYS A 21 10.92 44.64 4.44
C CYS A 21 10.61 45.31 5.77
N ASP A 22 11.00 46.58 5.92
CA ASP A 22 10.75 47.42 7.09
C ASP A 22 9.41 48.16 6.93
N GLY A 23 8.75 48.54 8.04
CA GLY A 23 7.44 49.22 7.97
C GLY A 23 6.46 48.98 9.13
N THR A 24 6.86 49.37 10.34
CA THR A 24 6.03 49.99 11.41
C THR A 24 4.82 49.25 12.06
N ASP A 25 4.78 49.38 13.39
CA ASP A 25 3.70 49.22 14.38
C ASP A 25 3.28 47.83 14.93
N PRO A 26 2.88 47.76 16.24
CA PRO A 26 2.95 46.52 17.02
C PRO A 26 1.63 46.14 17.71
N ALA A 27 0.92 45.13 17.21
CA ALA A 27 -0.18 44.50 17.95
C ALA A 27 -0.40 43.03 17.59
N SER A 28 -0.42 42.18 18.62
CA SER A 28 -1.13 40.90 18.70
C SER A 28 -1.21 40.00 17.45
N SER A 29 -0.32 39.00 17.37
CA SER A 29 -0.75 37.61 17.12
C SER A 29 0.40 36.63 17.35
N SER A 30 0.23 35.73 18.30
CA SER A 30 1.11 34.55 18.44
C SER A 30 0.97 33.69 17.18
N PRO A 31 2.06 33.16 16.60
CA PRO A 31 1.94 32.09 15.63
C PRO A 31 1.32 30.87 16.34
N GLY A 32 0.12 30.46 15.90
CA GLY A 32 -0.45 29.19 16.33
C GLY A 32 0.48 28.03 15.96
N PRO A 33 0.34 26.85 16.59
CA PRO A 33 1.18 25.72 16.27
C PRO A 33 1.02 25.39 14.78
N SER A 34 2.13 25.46 14.05
CA SER A 34 2.21 24.99 12.67
C SER A 34 1.67 23.58 12.64
N VAL A 35 0.53 23.36 11.97
CA VAL A 35 0.01 22.01 11.76
C VAL A 35 0.95 21.35 10.77
N GLU A 36 1.99 20.70 11.31
CA GLU A 36 2.91 19.86 10.57
C GLU A 36 2.05 18.83 9.83
N SER A 37 1.90 19.04 8.53
CA SER A 37 0.99 18.26 7.71
C SER A 37 1.57 16.85 7.61
N GLU A 38 1.04 15.96 8.45
CA GLU A 38 1.52 14.59 8.57
C GLU A 38 1.73 13.98 7.18
N PRO A 39 2.94 13.47 6.88
CA PRO A 39 3.28 12.95 5.57
C PRO A 39 2.21 11.98 5.05
N CYS A 40 1.79 12.16 3.80
CA CYS A 40 0.72 11.35 3.18
C CYS A 40 0.97 9.84 3.36
N ILE A 41 2.24 9.42 3.29
CA ILE A 41 2.67 8.05 3.52
C ILE A 41 2.30 7.52 4.92
N ASN A 42 2.38 8.32 5.99
CA ASN A 42 2.02 7.90 7.34
C ASN A 42 0.52 7.63 7.45
N LYS A 43 -0.31 8.43 6.78
CA LYS A 43 -1.78 8.20 6.70
C LYS A 43 -2.11 6.90 5.97
N LEU A 44 -1.39 6.59 4.89
CA LEU A 44 -1.51 5.32 4.16
C LEU A 44 -1.06 4.11 5.01
N MET A 45 0.06 4.26 5.74
CA MET A 45 0.55 3.26 6.69
C MET A 45 -0.45 3.01 7.83
N HIS A 46 -1.02 4.07 8.40
CA HIS A 46 -2.06 3.96 9.42
C HIS A 46 -3.30 3.24 8.88
N ALA A 47 -3.77 3.59 7.68
CA ALA A 47 -4.88 2.92 7.03
C ALA A 47 -4.62 1.41 6.80
N GLU A 48 -3.42 1.03 6.35
CA GLU A 48 -3.04 -0.38 6.19
C GLU A 48 -2.96 -1.12 7.53
N SER A 49 -2.40 -0.49 8.57
CA SER A 49 -2.32 -1.04 9.92
C SER A 49 -3.72 -1.34 10.49
N THR A 50 -4.67 -0.41 10.33
CA THR A 50 -6.06 -0.59 10.75
C THR A 50 -6.72 -1.77 10.01
N MET A 51 -6.45 -1.96 8.71
CA MET A 51 -6.95 -3.13 7.98
C MET A 51 -6.31 -4.43 8.43
N ARG A 52 -5.02 -4.43 8.78
CA ARG A 52 -4.32 -5.59 9.33
C ARG A 52 -4.92 -6.02 10.68
N GLN A 53 -5.28 -5.07 11.52
CA GLN A 53 -5.96 -5.31 12.80
C GLN A 53 -7.39 -5.84 12.60
N LEU A 54 -8.17 -5.23 11.71
CA LEU A 54 -9.53 -5.68 11.37
C LEU A 54 -9.53 -7.10 10.77
N ARG A 55 -8.56 -7.42 9.91
CA ARG A 55 -8.35 -8.79 9.43
C ARG A 55 -8.04 -9.75 10.58
N ALA A 56 -7.19 -9.35 11.54
CA ALA A 56 -6.83 -10.20 12.67
C ALA A 56 -8.00 -10.46 13.64
N SER A 57 -8.89 -9.48 13.89
CA SER A 57 -10.04 -9.66 14.78
C SER A 57 -11.12 -10.58 14.18
N VAL A 58 -11.37 -10.48 12.87
CA VAL A 58 -12.30 -11.36 12.14
C VAL A 58 -11.77 -12.79 12.04
N ILE A 59 -10.45 -12.98 11.97
CA ILE A 59 -9.80 -14.29 11.85
C ILE A 59 -9.47 -14.84 13.24
N THR A 60 -10.50 -14.93 14.08
CA THR A 60 -10.41 -15.39 15.47
C THR A 60 -10.39 -16.92 15.62
N ARG A 61 -10.58 -17.68 14.53
CA ARG A 61 -10.63 -19.16 14.56
C ARG A 61 -10.00 -19.80 13.30
N THR A 62 -8.72 -20.14 13.37
CA THR A 62 -8.13 -21.18 12.51
C THR A 62 -7.29 -22.13 13.35
N ALA A 63 -7.85 -23.30 13.68
CA ALA A 63 -7.08 -24.40 14.27
C ALA A 63 -6.04 -24.95 13.28
N ASP A 64 -6.29 -24.73 11.97
CA ASP A 64 -5.48 -25.25 10.85
C ASP A 64 -4.80 -24.13 10.05
N ALA A 65 -4.15 -23.16 10.73
CA ALA A 65 -3.23 -22.26 10.02
C ALA A 65 -2.18 -23.08 9.25
N TYR A 66 -1.73 -22.58 8.09
CA TYR A 66 -0.77 -23.25 7.20
C TYR A 66 -1.26 -24.55 6.50
N ARG A 67 -2.51 -24.99 6.67
CA ARG A 67 -3.06 -26.07 5.83
C ARG A 67 -3.20 -25.62 4.37
N THR A 68 -3.22 -26.56 3.44
CA THR A 68 -3.57 -26.27 2.05
C THR A 68 -4.99 -25.70 1.95
N ALA A 69 -5.11 -24.58 1.23
CA ALA A 69 -6.36 -23.91 0.93
C ALA A 69 -7.28 -24.79 0.06
N THR A 70 -8.58 -24.57 0.20
CA THR A 70 -9.62 -25.07 -0.70
C THR A 70 -10.18 -23.92 -1.55
N THR A 71 -10.98 -24.24 -2.56
CA THR A 71 -11.72 -23.22 -3.33
C THR A 71 -12.61 -22.34 -2.45
N VAL A 72 -13.14 -22.88 -1.34
CA VAL A 72 -13.93 -22.12 -0.37
C VAL A 72 -13.04 -21.11 0.38
N ASP A 73 -11.85 -21.53 0.83
CA ASP A 73 -10.89 -20.61 1.48
C ASP A 73 -10.45 -19.48 0.56
N VAL A 74 -10.20 -19.77 -0.72
CA VAL A 74 -9.86 -18.76 -1.73
C VAL A 74 -11.01 -17.77 -1.92
N THR A 75 -12.24 -18.28 -2.08
CA THR A 75 -13.44 -17.45 -2.30
C THR A 75 -13.73 -16.55 -1.10
N GLU A 76 -13.67 -17.11 0.11
CA GLU A 76 -13.88 -16.37 1.36
C GLU A 76 -12.76 -15.33 1.58
N SER A 77 -11.50 -15.70 1.31
CA SER A 77 -10.38 -14.75 1.38
C SER A 77 -10.52 -13.60 0.38
N MET A 78 -11.04 -13.85 -0.82
CA MET A 78 -11.33 -12.79 -1.80
C MET A 78 -12.45 -11.88 -1.31
N HIS A 79 -13.55 -12.44 -0.79
CA HIS A 79 -14.68 -11.67 -0.25
C HIS A 79 -14.22 -10.74 0.90
N GLN A 80 -13.51 -11.30 1.88
CA GLN A 80 -12.95 -10.54 3.00
C GLN A 80 -11.97 -9.45 2.54
N GLN A 81 -11.10 -9.74 1.57
CA GLN A 81 -10.14 -8.77 1.07
C GLN A 81 -10.80 -7.62 0.30
N LEU A 82 -11.92 -7.86 -0.40
CA LEU A 82 -12.71 -6.80 -1.03
C LEU A 82 -13.42 -5.90 0.00
N ILE A 83 -13.89 -6.45 1.12
CA ILE A 83 -14.42 -5.65 2.24
C ILE A 83 -13.29 -4.77 2.83
N LEU A 84 -12.12 -5.36 3.11
CA LEU A 84 -10.95 -4.61 3.59
C LEU A 84 -10.50 -3.52 2.61
N MET A 85 -10.65 -3.72 1.29
CA MET A 85 -10.38 -2.68 0.29
C MET A 85 -11.26 -1.44 0.47
N VAL A 86 -12.57 -1.66 0.69
CA VAL A 86 -13.54 -0.57 0.89
C VAL A 86 -13.27 0.16 2.20
N GLU A 87 -13.01 -0.56 3.29
CA GLU A 87 -12.69 0.05 4.58
C GLU A 87 -11.33 0.76 4.58
N TRP A 88 -10.36 0.28 3.82
CA TRP A 88 -9.08 0.97 3.57
C TRP A 88 -9.29 2.28 2.82
N ALA A 89 -10.04 2.25 1.70
CA ALA A 89 -10.30 3.43 0.89
C ALA A 89 -11.03 4.52 1.69
N LYS A 90 -11.98 4.14 2.56
CA LYS A 90 -12.65 5.06 3.49
C LYS A 90 -11.71 5.79 4.46
N GLN A 91 -10.56 5.23 4.84
CA GLN A 91 -9.58 5.96 5.65
C GLN A 91 -9.02 7.17 4.90
N ILE A 92 -8.89 7.08 3.58
CA ILE A 92 -8.27 8.10 2.74
C ILE A 92 -9.22 9.26 2.51
N GLU A 93 -8.83 10.43 3.00
CA GLU A 93 -9.62 11.66 2.93
C GLU A 93 -9.90 12.10 1.49
N GLN A 94 -8.91 11.93 0.59
CA GLN A 94 -9.00 12.27 -0.83
C GLN A 94 -10.04 11.40 -1.54
N PHE A 95 -10.10 10.10 -1.24
CA PHE A 95 -11.13 9.20 -1.77
C PHE A 95 -12.53 9.61 -1.32
N ARG A 96 -12.71 9.90 -0.02
CA ARG A 96 -14.00 10.35 0.55
C ARG A 96 -14.53 11.65 -0.06
N ARG A 97 -13.66 12.51 -0.59
CA ARG A 97 -14.02 13.77 -1.27
C ARG A 97 -14.49 13.58 -2.73
N LEU A 98 -14.26 12.42 -3.34
CA LEU A 98 -14.65 12.17 -4.72
C LEU A 98 -16.17 12.00 -4.86
N PRO A 99 -16.76 12.32 -6.02
CA PRO A 99 -18.15 11.97 -6.33
C PRO A 99 -18.41 10.48 -6.15
N MET A 100 -19.61 10.10 -5.71
CA MET A 100 -19.98 8.70 -5.45
C MET A 100 -19.71 7.77 -6.65
N GLN A 101 -19.99 8.26 -7.86
CA GLN A 101 -19.71 7.50 -9.10
C GLN A 101 -18.21 7.22 -9.30
N SER A 102 -17.35 8.19 -8.97
CA SER A 102 -15.89 8.05 -9.02
C SER A 102 -15.37 7.12 -7.93
N GLN A 103 -15.93 7.17 -6.72
CA GLN A 103 -15.61 6.22 -5.64
C GLN A 103 -15.92 4.77 -6.06
N ILE A 104 -17.10 4.54 -6.64
CA ILE A 104 -17.51 3.23 -7.16
C ILE A 104 -16.61 2.78 -8.33
N GLY A 105 -16.26 3.69 -9.25
CA GLY A 105 -15.38 3.42 -10.38
C GLY A 105 -14.00 2.94 -9.94
N LEU A 106 -13.31 3.72 -9.11
CA LEU A 106 -11.99 3.37 -8.56
C LEU A 106 -12.00 2.02 -7.83
N LEU A 107 -12.98 1.78 -6.95
CA LEU A 107 -13.11 0.51 -6.24
C LEU A 107 -13.32 -0.68 -7.19
N ARG A 108 -14.10 -0.51 -8.26
CA ARG A 108 -14.31 -1.55 -9.28
C ARG A 108 -13.05 -1.83 -10.08
N HIS A 109 -12.44 -0.79 -10.64
CA HIS A 109 -11.22 -0.87 -11.46
C HIS A 109 -10.04 -1.50 -10.70
N PHE A 110 -9.87 -1.12 -9.42
CA PHE A 110 -8.77 -1.62 -8.60
C PHE A 110 -9.02 -3.01 -8.01
N SER A 111 -10.27 -3.47 -7.90
CA SER A 111 -10.66 -4.69 -7.18
C SER A 111 -9.78 -5.93 -7.44
N ALA A 112 -9.58 -6.29 -8.71
CA ALA A 112 -8.76 -7.45 -9.08
C ALA A 112 -7.27 -7.22 -8.78
N GLN A 113 -6.75 -6.01 -9.05
CA GLN A 113 -5.36 -5.66 -8.77
C GLN A 113 -5.07 -5.69 -7.26
N HIS A 114 -6.00 -5.21 -6.44
CA HIS A 114 -5.92 -5.22 -4.99
C HIS A 114 -5.79 -6.64 -4.42
N LEU A 115 -6.63 -7.57 -4.87
CA LEU A 115 -6.57 -8.98 -4.46
C LEU A 115 -5.18 -9.59 -4.71
N VAL A 116 -4.67 -9.36 -5.92
CA VAL A 116 -3.38 -9.89 -6.40
C VAL A 116 -2.20 -9.26 -5.64
N ILE A 117 -2.17 -7.92 -5.51
CA ILE A 117 -1.12 -7.17 -4.81
C ILE A 117 -1.08 -7.52 -3.31
N CYS A 118 -2.24 -7.59 -2.65
CA CYS A 118 -2.30 -7.94 -1.22
C CYS A 118 -1.89 -9.40 -0.97
N ALA A 119 -2.27 -10.34 -1.84
CA ALA A 119 -1.84 -11.74 -1.72
C ALA A 119 -0.31 -11.88 -1.94
N ALA A 120 0.25 -11.16 -2.91
CA ALA A 120 1.69 -11.14 -3.16
C ALA A 120 2.47 -10.64 -1.94
N TYR A 121 2.15 -9.44 -1.45
CA TYR A 121 2.88 -8.82 -0.34
C TYR A 121 2.67 -9.55 0.99
N ARG A 122 1.48 -10.11 1.25
CA ARG A 122 1.25 -10.99 2.43
C ARG A 122 2.18 -12.20 2.44
N SER A 123 2.60 -12.66 1.25
CA SER A 123 3.45 -13.83 1.05
C SER A 123 4.94 -13.49 0.90
N ILE A 124 5.34 -12.21 1.06
CA ILE A 124 6.73 -11.78 0.88
C ILE A 124 7.69 -12.41 1.90
N GLY A 125 7.22 -12.74 3.11
CA GLY A 125 7.98 -13.44 4.14
C GLY A 125 8.00 -14.97 4.01
N ALA A 126 7.28 -15.54 3.04
CA ALA A 126 7.20 -16.99 2.85
C ALA A 126 8.55 -17.58 2.42
N LYS A 127 8.95 -18.69 3.05
CA LYS A 127 10.16 -19.46 2.69
C LYS A 127 9.90 -20.49 1.60
N ASP A 128 8.65 -20.91 1.45
CA ASP A 128 8.13 -21.79 0.42
C ASP A 128 7.56 -20.99 -0.77
N ASP A 129 7.35 -21.67 -1.90
CA ASP A 129 6.74 -21.08 -3.11
C ASP A 129 5.20 -21.22 -3.04
N SER A 130 4.63 -20.57 -2.03
CA SER A 130 3.19 -20.56 -1.71
C SER A 130 2.67 -19.14 -1.54
N ILE A 131 1.39 -18.94 -1.89
CA ILE A 131 0.64 -17.73 -1.57
C ILE A 131 -0.17 -17.96 -0.29
N TYR A 132 -0.19 -16.97 0.61
CA TYR A 132 -0.95 -17.02 1.85
C TYR A 132 -2.25 -16.24 1.74
N LEU A 133 -3.35 -16.92 2.04
CA LEU A 133 -4.68 -16.33 2.11
C LEU A 133 -4.87 -15.52 3.40
N ASN A 134 -5.98 -14.81 3.51
CA ASN A 134 -6.29 -14.00 4.69
C ASN A 134 -6.28 -14.84 5.98
N ASN A 135 -6.84 -16.05 5.92
CA ASN A 135 -6.94 -17.01 7.02
C ASN A 135 -5.65 -17.83 7.27
N TYR A 136 -4.52 -17.45 6.68
CA TYR A 136 -3.22 -18.14 6.76
C TYR A 136 -3.20 -19.59 6.21
N SER A 137 -4.25 -20.04 5.52
CA SER A 137 -4.11 -21.24 4.67
C SER A 137 -3.18 -20.94 3.48
N CYS A 138 -2.41 -21.95 3.08
CA CYS A 138 -1.43 -21.84 2.01
C CYS A 138 -2.03 -22.31 0.67
N LEU A 139 -1.71 -21.59 -0.39
CA LEU A 139 -2.00 -21.93 -1.78
C LEU A 139 -0.66 -22.20 -2.46
N PRO A 140 -0.21 -23.48 -2.52
CA PRO A 140 1.02 -23.85 -3.22
C PRO A 140 0.97 -23.41 -4.69
N ARG A 141 2.14 -23.11 -5.27
CA ARG A 141 2.31 -22.83 -6.70
C ARG A 141 1.47 -23.76 -7.59
N ASP A 142 1.64 -25.06 -7.37
CA ASP A 142 0.97 -26.13 -8.10
C ASP A 142 -0.05 -26.82 -7.17
N ALA A 143 -1.24 -26.22 -7.01
CA ALA A 143 -2.32 -26.76 -6.17
C ALA A 143 -3.39 -27.49 -7.03
N PRO A 144 -3.14 -28.72 -7.54
CA PRO A 144 -3.96 -29.38 -8.58
C PRO A 144 -5.45 -29.55 -8.23
N LYS A 145 -5.82 -29.38 -6.96
CA LYS A 145 -7.21 -29.45 -6.45
C LYS A 145 -8.02 -28.16 -6.65
N ILE A 146 -7.41 -27.06 -7.10
CA ILE A 146 -8.11 -25.80 -7.42
C ILE A 146 -7.86 -25.41 -8.89
N PRO A 147 -8.75 -25.81 -9.82
CA PRO A 147 -8.67 -25.42 -11.23
C PRO A 147 -8.62 -23.89 -11.41
N ASP A 148 -8.00 -23.46 -12.51
CA ASP A 148 -7.75 -22.07 -12.94
C ASP A 148 -6.91 -21.19 -11.99
N VAL A 149 -7.08 -21.29 -10.67
CA VAL A 149 -6.36 -20.50 -9.66
C VAL A 149 -4.85 -20.81 -9.65
N ASN A 150 -4.43 -22.04 -9.97
CA ASN A 150 -3.00 -22.41 -10.01
C ASN A 150 -2.16 -21.53 -10.95
N ARG A 151 -2.71 -21.22 -12.14
CA ARG A 151 -2.05 -20.34 -13.11
C ARG A 151 -1.94 -18.91 -12.58
N VAL A 152 -2.85 -18.48 -11.71
CA VAL A 152 -2.80 -17.18 -11.05
C VAL A 152 -1.77 -17.21 -9.91
N ALA A 153 -1.77 -18.24 -9.06
CA ALA A 153 -0.82 -18.39 -7.95
C ALA A 153 0.65 -18.36 -8.43
N ALA A 154 0.99 -19.19 -9.43
CA ALA A 154 2.32 -19.18 -10.05
C ALA A 154 2.71 -17.79 -10.62
N ARG A 155 1.78 -17.11 -11.30
CA ARG A 155 2.03 -15.75 -11.83
C ARG A 155 2.18 -14.68 -10.75
N ILE A 156 1.46 -14.79 -9.62
CA ILE A 156 1.66 -13.93 -8.45
C ILE A 156 3.07 -14.14 -7.88
N LEU A 157 3.48 -15.40 -7.71
CA LEU A 157 4.82 -15.74 -7.21
C LEU A 157 5.91 -15.18 -8.14
N ASP A 158 5.84 -15.47 -9.44
CA ASP A 158 6.88 -15.12 -10.41
C ASP A 158 6.99 -13.63 -10.70
N HIS A 159 5.85 -12.92 -10.80
CA HIS A 159 5.79 -11.54 -11.27
C HIS A 159 5.53 -10.50 -10.18
N LEU A 160 5.21 -10.91 -8.95
CA LEU A 160 5.01 -9.98 -7.82
C LEU A 160 5.77 -10.42 -6.57
N THR A 161 5.46 -11.57 -5.97
CA THR A 161 6.05 -11.97 -4.67
C THR A 161 7.57 -12.08 -4.75
N ASN A 162 8.10 -12.81 -5.73
CA ASN A 162 9.54 -13.02 -5.86
C ASN A 162 10.28 -11.74 -6.35
N PRO A 163 9.74 -10.91 -7.26
CA PRO A 163 10.25 -9.55 -7.49
C PRO A 163 10.26 -8.66 -6.25
N MET A 164 9.18 -8.60 -5.47
CA MET A 164 9.12 -7.81 -4.22
C MET A 164 10.17 -8.29 -3.20
N LYS A 165 10.34 -9.63 -3.04
CA LYS A 165 11.41 -10.22 -2.23
C LYS A 165 12.80 -9.78 -2.68
N ARG A 166 13.10 -9.83 -3.99
CA ARG A 166 14.42 -9.43 -4.55
C ARG A 166 14.70 -7.93 -4.46
N LEU A 167 13.67 -7.10 -4.54
CA LEU A 167 13.77 -5.65 -4.39
C LEU A 167 13.75 -5.19 -2.92
N HIS A 168 13.55 -6.13 -1.97
CA HIS A 168 13.39 -5.85 -0.54
C HIS A 168 12.28 -4.81 -0.23
N ILE A 169 11.17 -4.86 -0.99
CA ILE A 169 10.05 -3.92 -0.86
C ILE A 169 9.56 -3.86 0.59
N ASP A 170 9.62 -2.66 1.17
CA ASP A 170 9.15 -2.40 2.53
C ASP A 170 7.64 -2.08 2.59
N GLU A 171 7.11 -1.91 3.80
CA GLU A 171 5.68 -1.64 3.98
C GLU A 171 5.27 -0.27 3.43
N LYS A 172 6.15 0.74 3.48
CA LYS A 172 5.89 2.09 2.95
C LYS A 172 5.83 2.06 1.43
N GLU A 173 6.80 1.40 0.81
CA GLU A 173 6.84 1.19 -0.64
C GLU A 173 5.61 0.41 -1.12
N TYR A 174 5.23 -0.66 -0.42
CA TYR A 174 4.01 -1.41 -0.71
C TYR A 174 2.74 -0.55 -0.60
N VAL A 175 2.52 0.20 0.48
CA VAL A 175 1.30 1.03 0.59
C VAL A 175 1.30 2.20 -0.40
N ALA A 176 2.47 2.73 -0.77
CA ALA A 176 2.61 3.73 -1.82
C ALA A 176 2.26 3.16 -3.20
N LEU A 177 2.81 2.00 -3.58
CA LEU A 177 2.46 1.27 -4.80
C LEU A 177 0.97 0.96 -4.86
N LYS A 178 0.39 0.50 -3.75
CA LYS A 178 -1.05 0.21 -3.62
C LYS A 178 -1.90 1.47 -3.80
N ALA A 179 -1.46 2.62 -3.28
CA ALA A 179 -2.16 3.90 -3.46
C ALA A 179 -2.04 4.45 -4.89
N VAL A 180 -0.88 4.33 -5.53
CA VAL A 180 -0.68 4.73 -6.94
C VAL A 180 -1.55 3.88 -7.87
N ALA A 181 -1.61 2.56 -7.66
CA ALA A 181 -2.46 1.68 -8.45
C ALA A 181 -3.97 1.84 -8.15
N PHE A 182 -4.33 2.32 -6.95
CA PHE A 182 -5.72 2.64 -6.62
C PHE A 182 -6.20 3.93 -7.29
N PHE A 183 -5.41 5.01 -7.25
CA PHE A 183 -5.74 6.31 -7.83
C PHE A 183 -5.32 6.42 -9.31
N ASP A 184 -5.59 5.39 -10.11
CA ASP A 184 -5.43 5.43 -11.57
C ASP A 184 -6.47 6.40 -12.18
N PRO A 185 -6.08 7.48 -12.89
CA PRO A 185 -7.02 8.42 -13.50
C PRO A 185 -7.80 7.85 -14.71
N LYS A 186 -7.56 6.60 -15.12
CA LYS A 186 -8.18 5.94 -16.29
C LYS A 186 -9.24 4.87 -15.92
N PHE A 187 -9.78 4.94 -14.70
CA PHE A 187 -10.79 4.02 -14.16
C PHE A 187 -12.17 4.11 -14.84
#